data_AF-A0A921JIE1-F1
#
_entry.id   AF-A0A921JIE1-F1
#
_cell.length_a   1.000
_cell.length_b   1.000
_cell.length_c   1.000
_cell.angle_alpha   90.00
_cell.angle_beta   90.00
_cell.angle_gamma   90.00
#
_symmetry.space_group_name_H-M   'P 1'
#
loop_
_entity.id
_entity.type
_entity.pdbx_description
1 polymer ?
#
loop_
_entity_poly.entity_id
_entity_poly.type
_entity_poly.pdbx_seq_one_letter_code
_entity_poly.pdbx_strand_id
1 'polypeptide(L)'
;MPLLIYGAEIDDEKEEITIDNFENLIDTASWDEFMPTCEYDEIGTDGKKRKIKRPLSKAEFRRFKKYYDPDIFIAAAKRIRQMVRNADEMPVEQRISRIADIFSTFRNPDKETVLTPWRVVNMHMSDTLGGYTFLNDDFTETIEEPRFVDRGNVTAEVFNPQTHLLEINSKTGLYPLLLTYNAYRTRLRNEWTSPKTIEEHQTIWDAAVRDNVFVICKTRMAKSITRRTLLGFRPGKANMWAPDDLINKIKNQPKLFIEKVYDLVGKNVKINAIVGNPPYQEEGENTRKAPIYHLFYDIAFKLSSKVTLITPARYLFRAGQTPKDWMEQILSNPHFKVVRFHQKSAEIFDNVDIK
;
A
#
# COMPACT_ATOMS: atom_id res chain seq x y z
N MET A 1 -14.93 2.69 -5.13
CA MET A 1 -15.48 1.50 -5.83
C MET A 1 -14.54 0.93 -6.89
N PRO A 2 -13.97 1.67 -7.86
CA PRO A 2 -13.10 1.07 -8.89
C PRO A 2 -11.97 0.20 -8.32
N LEU A 3 -11.34 0.68 -7.24
CA LEU A 3 -10.32 -0.06 -6.49
C LEU A 3 -10.84 -1.35 -5.84
N LEU A 4 -12.08 -1.35 -5.34
CA LEU A 4 -12.73 -2.53 -4.76
C LEU A 4 -13.11 -3.54 -5.85
N ILE A 5 -13.56 -3.07 -7.02
CA ILE A 5 -13.82 -3.91 -8.19
C ILE A 5 -12.53 -4.54 -8.72
N TYR A 6 -11.47 -3.74 -8.80
CA TYR A 6 -10.12 -4.22 -9.08
C TYR A 6 -9.75 -5.32 -8.10
N GLY A 7 -9.99 -5.11 -6.80
CA GLY A 7 -9.69 -6.04 -5.73
C GLY A 7 -10.63 -7.25 -5.58
N ALA A 8 -11.83 -7.25 -6.15
CA ALA A 8 -12.81 -8.29 -5.84
C ALA A 8 -12.38 -9.67 -6.38
N GLU A 9 -12.51 -10.70 -5.54
CA GLU A 9 -12.45 -12.10 -5.94
C GLU A 9 -13.86 -12.59 -6.24
N ILE A 10 -14.01 -13.37 -7.32
CA ILE A 10 -15.25 -14.03 -7.71
C ILE A 10 -14.93 -15.49 -8.02
N ASP A 11 -15.82 -16.40 -7.60
CA ASP A 11 -15.57 -17.85 -7.70
C ASP A 11 -15.71 -18.35 -9.15
N ASP A 12 -16.70 -17.84 -9.88
CA ASP A 12 -16.83 -18.03 -11.32
C ASP A 12 -16.60 -16.68 -12.02
N GLU A 13 -15.53 -16.59 -12.81
CA GLU A 13 -15.20 -15.39 -13.57
C GLU A 13 -16.17 -15.08 -14.72
N LYS A 14 -17.10 -15.99 -15.01
CA LYS A 14 -18.27 -15.70 -15.85
C LYS A 14 -19.32 -14.87 -15.11
N GLU A 15 -19.31 -14.86 -13.78
CA GLU A 15 -20.19 -14.01 -13.00
C GLU A 15 -19.78 -12.55 -13.13
N GLU A 16 -20.76 -11.72 -13.46
CA GLU A 16 -20.55 -10.29 -13.60
C GLU A 16 -20.58 -9.63 -12.23
N ILE A 17 -19.65 -8.70 -11.98
CA ILE A 17 -19.76 -7.80 -10.84
C ILE A 17 -20.83 -6.76 -11.20
N THR A 18 -22.00 -6.92 -10.60
CA THR A 18 -23.17 -6.04 -10.79
C THR A 18 -23.30 -5.09 -9.61
N ILE A 19 -24.11 -4.05 -9.77
CA ILE A 19 -24.42 -3.13 -8.67
C ILE A 19 -25.10 -3.84 -7.48
N ASP A 20 -25.76 -4.98 -7.73
CA ASP A 20 -26.52 -5.73 -6.74
C ASP A 20 -25.68 -6.73 -5.94
N ASN A 21 -24.65 -7.34 -6.54
CA ASN A 21 -23.77 -8.27 -5.85
C ASN A 21 -22.49 -7.62 -5.30
N PHE A 22 -22.08 -6.48 -5.83
CA PHE A 22 -20.79 -5.84 -5.55
C PHE A 22 -20.50 -5.68 -4.05
N GLU A 23 -21.47 -5.17 -3.28
CA GLU A 23 -21.29 -4.95 -1.84
C GLU A 23 -21.08 -6.24 -1.03
N ASN A 24 -21.54 -7.38 -1.55
CA ASN A 24 -21.42 -8.68 -0.87
C ASN A 24 -20.02 -9.29 -1.06
N LEU A 25 -19.28 -8.84 -2.08
CA LEU A 25 -17.90 -9.26 -2.35
C LEU A 25 -16.88 -8.61 -1.40
N ILE A 26 -17.31 -7.68 -0.56
CA ILE A 26 -16.43 -6.84 0.27
C ILE A 26 -16.77 -7.07 1.73
N ASP A 27 -15.82 -7.46 2.57
CA ASP A 27 -16.08 -7.54 4.02
C ASP A 27 -16.27 -6.14 4.65
N THR A 28 -16.88 -6.06 5.83
CA THR A 28 -17.18 -4.77 6.49
C THR A 28 -15.94 -3.94 6.77
N ALA A 29 -14.85 -4.54 7.27
CA ALA A 29 -13.62 -3.80 7.56
C ALA A 29 -12.98 -3.23 6.29
N SER A 30 -13.01 -3.99 5.19
CA SER A 30 -12.59 -3.51 3.88
C SER A 30 -13.49 -2.40 3.35
N TRP A 31 -14.81 -2.51 3.53
CA TRP A 31 -15.76 -1.47 3.12
C TRP A 31 -15.46 -0.14 3.83
N ASP A 32 -15.31 -0.18 5.16
CA ASP A 32 -15.03 1.00 5.99
C ASP A 32 -13.64 1.61 5.69
N GLU A 33 -12.66 0.78 5.33
CA GLU A 33 -11.32 1.24 4.94
C GLU A 33 -11.35 2.03 3.63
N PHE A 34 -12.08 1.56 2.62
CA PHE A 34 -11.96 2.08 1.25
C PHE A 34 -13.08 3.03 0.82
N MET A 35 -14.21 3.06 1.54
CA MET A 35 -15.32 3.94 1.21
C MET A 35 -15.11 5.36 1.75
N PRO A 36 -15.66 6.39 1.06
CA PRO A 36 -15.54 7.78 1.46
C PRO A 36 -16.05 8.03 2.88
N THR A 37 -15.43 8.98 3.57
CA THR A 37 -15.90 9.41 4.88
C THR A 37 -16.90 10.55 4.70
N CYS A 38 -18.15 10.27 5.05
CA CYS A 38 -19.23 11.23 4.94
C CYS A 38 -19.48 11.91 6.30
N GLU A 39 -20.04 13.12 6.25
CA GLU A 39 -20.49 13.85 7.44
C GLU A 39 -22.00 13.63 7.65
N TYR A 40 -22.39 13.34 8.90
CA TYR A 40 -23.76 13.03 9.27
C TYR A 40 -24.20 13.90 10.46
N ASP A 41 -25.49 14.20 10.51
CA ASP A 41 -26.13 14.75 11.71
C ASP A 41 -26.50 13.59 12.66
N GLU A 42 -25.99 13.64 13.88
CA GLU A 42 -26.37 12.76 14.98
C GLU A 42 -27.04 13.57 16.09
N ILE A 43 -28.15 13.08 16.63
CA ILE A 43 -28.81 13.67 17.79
C ILE A 43 -28.29 12.92 19.02
N GLY A 44 -27.53 13.60 19.87
CA GLY A 44 -27.06 12.99 21.11
C GLY A 44 -28.17 12.78 22.12
N THR A 45 -27.86 12.05 23.20
CA THR A 45 -28.80 11.78 24.30
C THR A 45 -29.31 13.03 25.00
N ASP A 46 -28.63 14.16 24.85
CA ASP A 46 -29.02 15.49 25.32
C ASP A 46 -29.88 16.28 24.31
N GLY A 47 -30.32 15.64 23.22
CA GLY A 47 -31.12 16.26 22.16
C GLY A 47 -30.34 17.19 21.23
N LYS A 48 -29.03 17.37 21.43
CA LYS A 48 -28.21 18.27 20.60
C LYS A 48 -27.75 17.59 19.33
N LYS A 49 -27.92 18.26 18.20
CA LYS A 49 -27.33 17.86 16.92
C LYS A 49 -25.82 18.05 16.94
N ARG A 50 -25.10 17.01 16.55
CA ARG A 50 -23.65 17.00 16.37
C ARG A 50 -23.32 16.49 14.99
N LYS A 51 -22.24 17.01 14.39
CA LYS A 51 -21.68 16.44 13.17
C LYS A 51 -20.75 15.30 13.55
N ILE A 52 -20.99 14.12 12.99
CA ILE A 52 -20.08 12.97 13.07
C ILE A 52 -19.53 12.66 11.69
N LYS A 53 -18.33 12.07 11.64
CA LYS A 53 -17.70 11.63 10.39
C LYS A 53 -17.43 10.14 10.44
N ARG A 54 -18.02 9.39 9.51
CA ARG A 54 -17.79 7.94 9.38
C ARG A 54 -17.86 7.51 7.91
N PRO A 55 -17.34 6.32 7.56
CA PRO A 55 -17.50 5.78 6.22
C PRO A 55 -18.98 5.66 5.80
N LEU A 56 -19.25 5.82 4.51
CA LEU A 56 -20.54 5.46 3.92
C LEU A 56 -20.85 4.00 4.23
N SER A 57 -21.97 3.71 4.89
CA SER A 57 -22.33 2.32 5.23
C SER A 57 -22.92 1.57 4.03
N LYS A 58 -22.87 0.24 4.05
CA LYS A 58 -23.55 -0.60 3.05
C LYS A 58 -25.06 -0.34 3.00
N ALA A 59 -25.70 -0.15 4.16
CA ALA A 59 -27.13 0.14 4.22
C ALA A 59 -27.49 1.44 3.49
N GLU A 60 -26.64 2.46 3.61
CA GLU A 60 -26.80 3.71 2.86
C GLU A 60 -26.51 3.52 1.39
N PHE A 61 -25.45 2.78 1.03
CA PHE A 61 -25.15 2.44 -0.36
C PHE A 61 -26.33 1.76 -1.05
N ARG A 62 -27.02 0.82 -0.39
CA ARG A 62 -28.26 0.20 -0.92
C ARG A 62 -29.38 1.21 -1.22
N ARG A 63 -29.46 2.32 -0.49
CA ARG A 63 -30.45 3.38 -0.76
C ARG A 63 -30.06 4.19 -2.00
N PHE A 64 -28.77 4.34 -2.25
CA PHE A 64 -28.23 5.09 -3.39
C PHE A 64 -28.04 4.24 -4.65
N LYS A 65 -27.96 2.91 -4.53
CA LYS A 65 -27.66 2.03 -5.67
C LYS A 65 -28.63 2.20 -6.85
N LYS A 66 -29.88 2.59 -6.57
CA LYS A 66 -30.92 2.91 -7.58
C LYS A 66 -30.57 4.08 -8.51
N TYR A 67 -29.58 4.90 -8.16
CA TYR A 67 -29.11 6.01 -8.98
C TYR A 67 -27.96 5.61 -9.93
N TYR A 68 -27.47 4.37 -9.83
CA TYR A 68 -26.52 3.82 -10.78
C TYR A 68 -27.26 3.18 -11.93
N ASP A 69 -26.76 3.44 -13.14
CA ASP A 69 -27.11 2.66 -14.32
C ASP A 69 -26.43 1.28 -14.21
N PRO A 70 -27.20 0.18 -14.13
CA PRO A 70 -26.64 -1.16 -13.93
C PRO A 70 -25.73 -1.59 -15.09
N ASP A 71 -26.08 -1.26 -16.34
CA ASP A 71 -25.34 -1.66 -17.52
C ASP A 71 -24.00 -0.92 -17.59
N ILE A 72 -24.01 0.39 -17.28
CA ILE A 72 -22.78 1.19 -17.16
C ILE A 72 -21.88 0.63 -16.05
N PHE A 73 -22.45 0.25 -14.90
CA PHE A 73 -21.68 -0.32 -13.79
C PHE A 73 -20.99 -1.63 -14.20
N ILE A 74 -21.74 -2.56 -14.82
CA ILE A 74 -21.23 -3.84 -15.31
C ILE A 74 -20.12 -3.61 -16.35
N ALA A 75 -20.36 -2.72 -17.32
CA ALA A 75 -19.38 -2.40 -18.36
C ALA A 75 -18.09 -1.81 -17.77
N ALA A 76 -18.21 -0.89 -16.81
CA ALA A 76 -17.07 -0.31 -16.09
C ALA A 76 -16.31 -1.38 -15.29
N ALA A 77 -17.03 -2.29 -14.62
CA ALA A 77 -16.41 -3.36 -13.86
C ALA A 77 -15.64 -4.35 -14.74
N LYS A 78 -16.26 -4.79 -15.84
CA LYS A 78 -15.62 -5.61 -16.88
C LYS A 78 -14.39 -4.93 -17.44
N ARG A 79 -14.47 -3.63 -17.77
CA ARG A 79 -13.35 -2.87 -18.30
C ARG A 79 -12.16 -2.83 -17.35
N ILE A 80 -12.37 -2.57 -16.06
CA ILE A 80 -11.30 -2.56 -15.05
C ILE A 80 -10.58 -3.92 -15.01
N ARG A 81 -11.34 -5.02 -14.92
CA ARG A 81 -10.76 -6.36 -14.86
C ARG A 81 -10.04 -6.74 -16.16
N GLN A 82 -10.63 -6.41 -17.31
CA GLN A 82 -10.01 -6.70 -18.62
C GLN A 82 -8.69 -5.95 -18.80
N MET A 83 -8.58 -4.71 -18.33
CA MET A 83 -7.31 -3.96 -18.39
C MET A 83 -6.19 -4.67 -17.63
N VAL A 84 -6.49 -5.32 -16.51
CA VAL A 84 -5.52 -6.11 -15.74
C VAL A 84 -5.20 -7.43 -16.44
N ARG A 85 -6.20 -8.12 -16.99
CA ARG A 85 -6.00 -9.35 -17.76
C ARG A 85 -5.06 -9.12 -18.95
N ASN A 86 -5.30 -8.06 -19.71
CA ASN A 86 -4.43 -7.69 -20.83
C ASN A 86 -3.01 -7.38 -20.37
N ALA A 87 -2.84 -6.84 -19.16
CA ALA A 87 -1.52 -6.54 -18.60
C ALA A 87 -0.74 -7.80 -18.20
N ASP A 88 -1.41 -8.93 -17.95
CA ASP A 88 -0.73 -10.18 -17.57
C ASP A 88 0.01 -10.84 -18.74
N GLU A 89 -0.31 -10.46 -19.97
CA GLU A 89 0.37 -10.91 -21.19
C GLU A 89 1.48 -9.94 -21.63
N MET A 90 1.76 -8.88 -20.86
CA MET A 90 2.77 -7.88 -21.21
C MET A 90 4.16 -8.23 -20.62
N PRO A 91 5.25 -7.74 -21.24
CA PRO A 91 6.56 -7.68 -20.59
C PRO A 91 6.50 -6.98 -19.22
N VAL A 92 7.39 -7.35 -18.30
CA VAL A 92 7.35 -6.93 -16.88
C VAL A 92 7.25 -5.41 -16.73
N GLU A 93 8.10 -4.65 -17.42
CA GLU A 93 8.12 -3.19 -17.36
C GLU A 93 6.81 -2.58 -17.88
N GLN A 94 6.31 -3.07 -19.01
CA GLN A 94 5.04 -2.60 -19.60
C GLN A 94 3.86 -2.94 -18.69
N ARG A 95 3.86 -4.12 -18.07
CA ARG A 95 2.86 -4.52 -17.08
C ARG A 95 2.85 -3.56 -15.89
N ILE A 96 4.02 -3.22 -15.35
CA ILE A 96 4.14 -2.28 -14.22
C ILE A 96 3.57 -0.91 -14.60
N SER A 97 3.98 -0.36 -15.75
CA SER A 97 3.46 0.92 -16.26
C SER A 97 1.95 0.86 -16.43
N ARG A 98 1.42 -0.23 -17.02
CA ARG A 98 -0.03 -0.41 -17.22
C ARG A 98 -0.80 -0.47 -15.90
N ILE A 99 -0.26 -1.13 -14.88
CA ILE A 99 -0.88 -1.18 -13.55
C ILE A 99 -0.85 0.20 -12.89
N ALA A 100 0.27 0.92 -12.96
CA ALA A 100 0.38 2.28 -12.44
C ALA A 100 -0.64 3.23 -13.11
N ASP A 101 -0.82 3.13 -14.43
CA ASP A 101 -1.82 3.88 -15.18
C ASP A 101 -3.23 3.58 -14.72
N ILE A 102 -3.59 2.30 -14.52
CA ILE A 102 -4.91 1.92 -13.99
C ILE A 102 -5.16 2.59 -12.65
N PHE A 103 -4.19 2.54 -11.71
CA PHE A 103 -4.32 3.19 -10.42
C PHE A 103 -4.44 4.71 -10.51
N SER A 104 -3.78 5.35 -11.49
CA SER A 104 -3.88 6.80 -11.71
C SER A 104 -5.31 7.25 -12.07
N THR A 105 -6.11 6.37 -12.66
CA THR A 105 -7.53 6.65 -12.98
C THR A 105 -8.44 6.55 -11.77
N PHE A 106 -7.99 5.93 -10.68
CA PHE A 106 -8.81 5.75 -9.48
C PHE A 106 -8.78 7.02 -8.63
N ARG A 107 -9.97 7.52 -8.31
CA ARG A 107 -10.14 8.63 -7.36
C ARG A 107 -10.59 8.07 -6.02
N ASN A 108 -9.89 8.44 -4.94
CA ASN A 108 -10.33 8.19 -3.57
C ASN A 108 -10.26 9.53 -2.81
N PRO A 109 -11.40 10.14 -2.47
CA PRO A 109 -11.45 11.53 -2.04
C PRO A 109 -10.83 11.83 -0.68
N ASP A 110 -10.68 10.84 0.22
CA ASP A 110 -10.53 11.16 1.66
C ASP A 110 -9.38 10.47 2.40
N LYS A 111 -8.51 9.72 1.72
CA LYS A 111 -7.43 8.98 2.40
C LYS A 111 -6.12 8.92 1.59
N GLU A 112 -5.20 9.82 1.92
CA GLU A 112 -3.82 9.95 1.41
C GLU A 112 -3.06 8.64 1.42
N THR A 113 -3.22 7.90 2.51
CA THR A 113 -2.53 6.63 2.72
C THR A 113 -3.13 5.52 1.86
N VAL A 114 -4.38 5.66 1.40
CA VAL A 114 -5.08 4.68 0.55
C VAL A 114 -4.53 4.64 -0.87
N LEU A 115 -4.32 5.79 -1.50
CA LEU A 115 -3.78 5.87 -2.86
C LEU A 115 -2.44 6.59 -2.85
N THR A 116 -1.42 6.04 -2.19
CA THR A 116 -0.06 6.59 -2.32
C THR A 116 0.33 6.55 -3.80
N PRO A 117 0.52 7.71 -4.48
CA PRO A 117 0.70 7.73 -5.93
C PRO A 117 1.99 7.03 -6.37
N TRP A 118 2.01 6.49 -7.59
CA TRP A 118 3.17 5.80 -8.14
C TRP A 118 4.44 6.67 -8.13
N ARG A 119 4.29 7.96 -8.45
CA ARG A 119 5.34 8.98 -8.33
C ARG A 119 5.93 9.03 -6.92
N VAL A 120 5.07 9.06 -5.89
CA VAL A 120 5.50 9.16 -4.49
C VAL A 120 6.21 7.90 -4.03
N VAL A 121 5.73 6.72 -4.44
CA VAL A 121 6.40 5.43 -4.18
C VAL A 121 7.81 5.43 -4.79
N ASN A 122 7.94 5.83 -6.06
CA ASN A 122 9.23 5.90 -6.75
C ASN A 122 10.19 6.89 -6.12
N MET A 123 9.73 8.09 -5.79
CA MET A 123 10.52 9.11 -5.13
C MET A 123 10.98 8.65 -3.74
N HIS A 124 10.08 8.12 -2.92
CA HIS A 124 10.41 7.63 -1.57
C HIS A 124 11.47 6.52 -1.63
N MET A 125 11.30 5.52 -2.50
CA MET A 125 12.26 4.44 -2.64
C MET A 125 13.61 4.95 -3.16
N SER A 126 13.59 5.81 -4.20
CA SER A 126 14.80 6.38 -4.81
C SER A 126 15.59 7.26 -3.84
N ASP A 127 14.92 8.03 -2.99
CA ASP A 127 15.58 8.89 -2.01
C ASP A 127 16.24 8.12 -0.88
N THR A 128 15.67 6.98 -0.50
CA THR A 128 16.03 6.27 0.73
C THR A 128 16.88 5.04 0.45
N LEU A 129 16.29 4.01 -0.16
CA LEU A 129 16.96 2.73 -0.43
C LEU A 129 17.67 2.71 -1.79
N GLY A 130 17.29 3.60 -2.72
CA GLY A 130 17.72 3.57 -4.10
C GLY A 130 16.98 2.49 -4.89
N GLY A 131 17.70 1.86 -5.84
CA GLY A 131 17.13 0.85 -6.75
C GLY A 131 16.61 1.47 -8.04
N TYR A 132 15.90 0.67 -8.83
CA TYR A 132 15.26 1.10 -10.06
C TYR A 132 14.03 1.97 -9.79
N THR A 133 13.83 2.95 -10.67
CA THR A 133 12.67 3.83 -10.70
C THR A 133 12.17 4.03 -12.13
N PHE A 134 10.85 4.18 -12.27
CA PHE A 134 10.14 4.41 -13.53
C PHE A 134 9.93 5.89 -13.83
N LEU A 135 10.57 6.79 -13.08
CA LEU A 135 10.41 8.24 -13.18
C LEU A 135 11.75 8.88 -13.58
N ASN A 136 11.69 10.03 -14.25
CA ASN A 136 12.85 10.87 -14.53
C ASN A 136 13.51 11.41 -13.23
N ASP A 137 14.62 12.16 -13.37
CA ASP A 137 15.46 12.55 -12.24
C ASP A 137 14.77 13.45 -11.20
N ASP A 138 13.81 14.29 -11.64
CA ASP A 138 13.04 15.19 -10.78
C ASP A 138 11.66 14.62 -10.38
N PHE A 139 11.34 13.39 -10.81
CA PHE A 139 10.08 12.69 -10.54
C PHE A 139 8.84 13.39 -11.07
N THR A 140 8.94 14.09 -12.20
CA THR A 140 7.81 14.76 -12.87
C THR A 140 7.14 13.91 -13.94
N GLU A 141 7.91 13.01 -14.59
CA GLU A 141 7.44 12.23 -15.73
C GLU A 141 7.83 10.76 -15.62
N THR A 142 6.93 9.88 -16.06
CA THR A 142 7.21 8.44 -16.20
C THR A 142 8.09 8.22 -17.43
N ILE A 143 9.14 7.42 -17.27
CA ILE A 143 10.07 7.05 -18.35
C ILE A 143 9.84 5.60 -18.78
N GLU A 144 10.09 5.33 -20.07
CA GLU A 144 9.90 4.00 -20.66
C GLU A 144 10.94 3.00 -20.13
N GLU A 145 12.21 3.41 -20.05
CA GLU A 145 13.29 2.60 -19.53
C GLU A 145 13.60 2.96 -18.06
N PRO A 146 13.36 2.05 -17.10
CA PRO A 146 13.62 2.35 -15.69
C PRO A 146 15.12 2.58 -15.42
N ARG A 147 15.43 3.71 -14.79
CA ARG A 147 16.81 4.07 -14.40
C ARG A 147 17.15 3.53 -13.01
N PHE A 148 18.43 3.30 -12.75
CA PHE A 148 18.93 2.85 -11.44
C PHE A 148 19.47 4.01 -10.61
N VAL A 149 19.01 4.12 -9.36
CA VAL A 149 19.45 5.12 -8.38
C VAL A 149 20.28 4.42 -7.31
N ASP A 150 21.55 4.80 -7.19
CA ASP A 150 22.45 4.26 -6.17
C ASP A 150 22.53 5.18 -4.94
N ARG A 151 22.36 4.60 -3.75
CA ARG A 151 22.56 5.23 -2.44
C ARG A 151 23.73 4.61 -1.68
N GLY A 152 24.62 3.91 -2.38
CA GLY A 152 25.81 3.26 -1.84
C GLY A 152 25.44 1.99 -1.08
N ASN A 153 26.06 1.80 0.10
CA ASN A 153 25.95 0.55 0.86
C ASN A 153 24.50 0.14 1.17
N VAL A 154 23.60 1.10 1.41
CA VAL A 154 22.18 0.78 1.66
C VAL A 154 21.54 0.10 0.45
N THR A 155 21.80 0.57 -0.77
CA THR A 155 21.25 -0.01 -2.00
C THR A 155 21.81 -1.41 -2.22
N ALA A 156 23.12 -1.58 -2.07
CA ALA A 156 23.80 -2.87 -2.25
C ALA A 156 23.33 -3.93 -1.23
N GLU A 157 23.17 -3.55 0.04
CA GLU A 157 22.74 -4.48 1.10
C GLU A 157 21.25 -4.84 1.02
N VAL A 158 20.42 -3.95 0.47
CA VAL A 158 18.96 -4.16 0.37
C VAL A 158 18.58 -4.89 -0.90
N PHE A 159 19.18 -4.58 -2.05
CA PHE A 159 18.80 -5.19 -3.33
C PHE A 159 19.82 -6.26 -3.75
N ASN A 160 19.74 -7.40 -3.07
CA ASN A 160 20.47 -8.64 -3.38
C ASN A 160 19.47 -9.81 -3.61
N PRO A 161 19.86 -10.92 -4.27
CA PRO A 161 18.92 -12.00 -4.62
C PRO A 161 18.26 -12.70 -3.42
N GLN A 162 18.89 -12.66 -2.24
CA GLN A 162 18.42 -13.28 -0.99
C GLN A 162 17.75 -12.26 -0.05
N THR A 163 17.38 -11.09 -0.55
CA THR A 163 16.77 -10.05 0.27
C THR A 163 15.35 -10.41 0.69
N HIS A 164 14.96 -10.03 1.90
CA HIS A 164 13.59 -10.12 2.38
C HIS A 164 13.08 -8.72 2.69
N LEU A 165 12.16 -8.23 1.88
CA LEU A 165 11.61 -6.88 1.88
C LEU A 165 10.18 -6.94 2.41
N LEU A 166 9.88 -6.12 3.40
CA LEU A 166 8.56 -6.08 4.03
C LEU A 166 7.90 -4.73 3.80
N GLU A 167 6.68 -4.72 3.23
CA GLU A 167 5.79 -3.58 3.38
C GLU A 167 4.84 -3.81 4.56
N ILE A 168 4.84 -2.89 5.52
CA ILE A 168 4.14 -3.08 6.80
C ILE A 168 2.65 -2.73 6.77
N ASN A 169 2.17 -2.06 5.72
CA ASN A 169 0.75 -1.72 5.54
C ASN A 169 0.41 -1.41 4.07
N SER A 170 0.33 -2.44 3.23
CA SER A 170 -0.11 -2.28 1.84
C SER A 170 -1.58 -1.95 1.73
N LYS A 171 -1.90 -1.16 0.70
CA LYS A 171 -3.26 -0.92 0.22
C LYS A 171 -3.37 -1.19 -1.27
N THR A 172 -2.71 -0.39 -2.10
CA THR A 172 -2.68 -0.57 -3.56
C THR A 172 -1.66 -1.59 -4.04
N GLY A 173 -0.70 -1.99 -3.21
CA GLY A 173 0.39 -2.88 -3.64
C GLY A 173 1.49 -2.21 -4.46
N LEU A 174 1.48 -0.89 -4.62
CA LEU A 174 2.49 -0.19 -5.43
C LEU A 174 3.90 -0.22 -4.82
N TYR A 175 4.05 -0.15 -3.49
CA TYR A 175 5.36 -0.40 -2.87
C TYR A 175 5.85 -1.83 -3.17
N PRO A 176 5.08 -2.90 -2.91
CA PRO A 176 5.45 -4.27 -3.24
C PRO A 176 5.77 -4.44 -4.71
N LEU A 177 5.05 -3.75 -5.60
CA LEU A 177 5.31 -3.78 -7.04
C LEU A 177 6.73 -3.29 -7.36
N LEU A 178 7.12 -2.14 -6.80
CA LEU A 178 8.47 -1.58 -7.01
C LEU A 178 9.57 -2.39 -6.31
N LEU A 179 9.30 -2.92 -5.10
CA LEU A 179 10.22 -3.83 -4.40
C LEU A 179 10.44 -5.11 -5.21
N THR A 180 9.36 -5.69 -5.74
CA THR A 180 9.39 -6.89 -6.59
C THR A 180 10.19 -6.62 -7.85
N TYR A 181 10.00 -5.46 -8.49
CA TYR A 181 10.78 -5.10 -9.67
C TYR A 181 12.28 -5.05 -9.38
N ASN A 182 12.67 -4.44 -8.25
CA ASN A 182 14.07 -4.38 -7.85
C ASN A 182 14.67 -5.76 -7.53
N ALA A 183 13.91 -6.62 -6.87
CA ALA A 183 14.28 -8.00 -6.62
C ALA A 183 14.40 -8.80 -7.93
N TYR A 184 13.43 -8.66 -8.84
CA TYR A 184 13.41 -9.24 -10.17
C TYR A 184 14.63 -8.82 -11.00
N ARG A 185 14.95 -7.51 -11.08
CA ARG A 185 16.15 -7.02 -11.79
C ARG A 185 17.44 -7.53 -11.18
N THR A 186 17.45 -7.75 -9.88
CA THR A 186 18.60 -8.34 -9.18
C THR A 186 18.76 -9.82 -9.51
N ARG A 187 17.66 -10.58 -9.54
CA ARG A 187 17.66 -11.98 -9.99
C ARG A 187 18.09 -12.12 -11.44
N LEU A 188 17.53 -11.31 -12.32
CA LEU A 188 17.86 -11.27 -13.74
C LEU A 188 19.37 -11.06 -14.00
N ARG A 189 20.02 -10.20 -13.21
CA ARG A 189 21.48 -9.98 -13.30
C ARG A 189 22.32 -11.19 -12.86
N ASN A 190 21.73 -12.12 -12.11
CA ASN A 190 22.38 -13.34 -11.61
C ASN A 190 21.95 -14.59 -12.38
N GLU A 191 21.08 -14.47 -13.39
CA GLU A 191 20.74 -15.58 -14.28
C GLU A 191 21.90 -15.89 -15.23
N TRP A 192 22.12 -17.18 -15.50
CA TRP A 192 23.17 -17.62 -16.43
C TRP A 192 22.84 -17.28 -17.88
N THR A 193 21.54 -17.32 -18.23
CA THR A 193 21.03 -17.04 -19.56
C THR A 193 19.99 -15.94 -19.50
N SER A 194 19.99 -15.03 -20.48
CA SER A 194 18.92 -14.05 -20.59
C SER A 194 17.61 -14.73 -20.98
N PRO A 195 16.52 -14.55 -20.22
CA PRO A 195 15.18 -14.98 -20.63
C PRO A 195 14.82 -14.34 -21.98
N LYS A 196 14.10 -15.11 -22.79
CA LYS A 196 13.69 -14.80 -24.16
C LYS A 196 12.18 -14.65 -24.30
N THR A 197 11.41 -15.30 -23.43
CA THR A 197 9.94 -15.24 -23.48
C THR A 197 9.34 -14.56 -22.26
N ILE A 198 8.08 -14.13 -22.39
CA ILE A 198 7.33 -13.51 -21.30
C ILE A 198 7.18 -14.49 -20.13
N GLU A 199 6.97 -15.78 -20.41
CA GLU A 199 6.80 -16.83 -19.40
C GLU A 199 8.08 -17.05 -18.57
N GLU A 200 9.25 -16.97 -19.21
CA GLU A 200 10.54 -17.06 -18.50
C GLU A 200 10.75 -15.85 -17.59
N HIS A 201 10.44 -14.64 -18.08
CA HIS A 201 10.44 -13.43 -17.27
C HIS A 201 9.44 -13.50 -16.11
N GLN A 202 8.24 -14.03 -16.35
CA GLN A 202 7.21 -14.25 -15.33
C GLN A 202 7.68 -15.25 -14.27
N THR A 203 8.43 -16.28 -14.65
CA THR A 203 8.97 -17.25 -13.69
C THR A 203 9.94 -16.57 -12.70
N ILE A 204 10.81 -15.68 -13.19
CA ILE A 204 11.73 -14.90 -12.35
C ILE A 204 10.95 -13.91 -11.48
N TRP A 205 9.93 -13.25 -12.04
CA TRP A 205 9.05 -12.35 -11.30
C TRP A 205 8.30 -13.08 -10.17
N ASP A 206 7.71 -14.24 -10.46
CA ASP A 206 6.96 -15.03 -9.49
C ASP A 206 7.88 -15.55 -8.38
N ALA A 207 9.14 -15.87 -8.70
CA ALA A 207 10.18 -16.13 -7.69
C ALA A 207 10.46 -14.88 -6.83
N ALA A 208 10.58 -13.69 -7.44
CA ALA A 208 10.77 -12.42 -6.72
C ALA A 208 9.63 -12.14 -5.73
N VAL A 209 8.37 -12.33 -6.16
CA VAL A 209 7.19 -12.20 -5.29
C VAL A 209 7.22 -13.24 -4.17
N ARG A 210 7.52 -14.50 -4.48
CA ARG A 210 7.45 -15.62 -3.53
C ARG A 210 8.56 -15.59 -2.49
N ASP A 211 9.77 -15.18 -2.86
CA ASP A 211 10.95 -15.39 -2.02
C ASP A 211 11.49 -14.07 -1.41
N ASN A 212 11.25 -12.92 -2.06
CA ASN A 212 11.82 -11.64 -1.58
C ASN A 212 10.80 -10.70 -0.94
N VAL A 213 9.51 -10.78 -1.28
CA VAL A 213 8.53 -9.75 -0.88
C VAL A 213 7.49 -10.30 0.07
N PHE A 214 7.34 -9.59 1.20
CA PHE A 214 6.40 -9.90 2.27
C PHE A 214 5.53 -8.67 2.51
N VAL A 215 4.23 -8.90 2.74
CA VAL A 215 3.27 -7.79 2.78
C VAL A 215 2.30 -7.97 3.94
N ILE A 216 2.16 -6.94 4.75
CA ILE A 216 1.11 -6.84 5.76
C ILE A 216 0.05 -5.86 5.24
N CYS A 217 -1.22 -6.25 5.31
CA CYS A 217 -2.35 -5.45 4.83
C CYS A 217 -3.31 -5.19 5.99
N LYS A 218 -3.90 -4.01 6.08
CA LYS A 218 -4.90 -3.72 7.12
C LYS A 218 -6.19 -4.53 6.96
N THR A 219 -6.58 -4.84 5.71
CA THR A 219 -7.86 -5.51 5.40
C THR A 219 -7.68 -6.65 4.39
N ARG A 220 -8.67 -7.55 4.30
CA ARG A 220 -8.66 -8.65 3.32
C ARG A 220 -8.72 -8.14 1.88
N MET A 221 -9.47 -7.07 1.63
CA MET A 221 -9.52 -6.44 0.32
C MET A 221 -8.19 -5.80 -0.07
N ALA A 222 -7.51 -5.10 0.84
CA ALA A 222 -6.16 -4.59 0.58
C ALA A 222 -5.18 -5.71 0.21
N LYS A 223 -5.31 -6.87 0.88
CA LYS A 223 -4.55 -8.08 0.54
C LYS A 223 -4.87 -8.60 -0.88
N SER A 224 -6.15 -8.67 -1.27
CA SER A 224 -6.51 -9.09 -2.62
C SER A 224 -6.07 -8.08 -3.71
N ILE A 225 -6.28 -6.78 -3.49
CA ILE A 225 -5.80 -5.71 -4.38
C ILE A 225 -4.29 -5.87 -4.60
N THR A 226 -3.52 -5.97 -3.53
CA THR A 226 -2.06 -6.10 -3.63
C THR A 226 -1.64 -7.40 -4.34
N ARG A 227 -2.32 -8.52 -4.06
CA ARG A 227 -2.08 -9.78 -4.78
C ARG A 227 -2.28 -9.59 -6.28
N ARG A 228 -3.37 -8.94 -6.70
CA ARG A 228 -3.67 -8.68 -8.12
C ARG A 228 -2.70 -7.69 -8.74
N THR A 229 -2.20 -6.72 -7.98
CA THR A 229 -1.12 -5.82 -8.42
C THR A 229 0.15 -6.60 -8.75
N LEU A 230 0.53 -7.57 -7.91
CA LEU A 230 1.75 -8.36 -8.09
C LEU A 230 1.61 -9.46 -9.15
N LEU A 231 0.51 -10.21 -9.14
CA LEU A 231 0.36 -11.45 -9.92
C LEU A 231 -0.75 -11.38 -10.98
N GLY A 232 -1.61 -10.37 -10.92
CA GLY A 232 -2.76 -10.24 -11.80
C GLY A 232 -3.77 -11.34 -11.53
N PHE A 233 -4.28 -11.94 -12.60
CA PHE A 233 -5.13 -13.13 -12.57
C PHE A 233 -4.36 -14.44 -12.72
N ARG A 234 -3.04 -14.38 -12.87
CA ARG A 234 -2.21 -15.58 -12.97
C ARG A 234 -2.16 -16.32 -11.61
N PRO A 235 -2.07 -17.65 -11.63
CA PRO A 235 -1.79 -18.41 -10.42
C PRO A 235 -0.41 -18.03 -9.85
N GLY A 236 -0.26 -18.10 -8.53
CA GLY A 236 1.01 -17.78 -7.87
C GLY A 236 0.87 -17.59 -6.37
N LYS A 237 2.01 -17.63 -5.66
CA LYS A 237 2.06 -17.45 -4.20
C LYS A 237 2.66 -16.08 -3.87
N ALA A 238 1.98 -15.34 -3.00
CA ALA A 238 2.49 -14.11 -2.41
C ALA A 238 2.43 -14.24 -0.87
N ASN A 239 3.50 -13.83 -0.18
CA ASN A 239 3.57 -13.94 1.28
C ASN A 239 2.88 -12.73 1.92
N MET A 240 1.62 -12.90 2.28
CA MET A 240 0.77 -11.80 2.71
C MET A 240 -0.06 -12.13 3.94
N TRP A 241 -0.08 -11.21 4.90
CA TRP A 241 -0.89 -11.31 6.11
C TRP A 241 -1.84 -10.11 6.24
N ALA A 242 -3.12 -10.40 6.46
CA ALA A 242 -4.13 -9.40 6.82
C ALA A 242 -4.63 -9.70 8.24
N PRO A 243 -4.00 -9.14 9.29
CA PRO A 243 -4.48 -9.31 10.65
C PRO A 243 -5.86 -8.70 10.85
N ASP A 244 -6.72 -9.38 11.62
CA ASP A 244 -7.87 -8.72 12.24
C ASP A 244 -7.38 -7.58 13.15
N ASP A 245 -7.83 -6.36 12.88
CA ASP A 245 -7.44 -5.13 13.58
C ASP A 245 -5.90 -4.94 13.74
N LEU A 246 -5.25 -4.61 12.61
CA LEU A 246 -3.81 -4.32 12.53
C LEU A 246 -3.34 -3.31 13.60
N ILE A 247 -4.11 -2.24 13.82
CA ILE A 247 -3.71 -1.15 14.71
C ILE A 247 -3.71 -1.62 16.16
N ASN A 248 -4.78 -2.29 16.59
CA ASN A 248 -4.87 -2.86 17.91
C ASN A 248 -3.76 -3.90 18.17
N LYS A 249 -3.42 -4.75 17.18
CA LYS A 249 -2.32 -5.72 17.33
C LYS A 249 -0.97 -5.04 17.52
N ILE A 250 -0.66 -4.00 16.75
CA ILE A 250 0.60 -3.25 16.93
C ILE A 250 0.61 -2.54 18.29
N LYS A 251 -0.49 -1.88 18.66
CA LYS A 251 -0.60 -1.07 19.87
C LYS A 251 -0.57 -1.91 21.16
N ASN A 252 -1.39 -2.96 21.21
CA ASN A 252 -1.70 -3.70 22.43
C ASN A 252 -1.10 -5.11 22.47
N GLN A 253 -0.66 -5.66 21.33
CA GLN A 253 -0.07 -7.01 21.24
C GLN A 253 1.24 -7.05 20.42
N PRO A 254 2.19 -6.10 20.62
CA PRO A 254 3.35 -5.94 19.73
C PRO A 254 4.25 -7.19 19.68
N LYS A 255 4.37 -7.94 20.78
CA LYS A 255 5.17 -9.19 20.82
C LYS A 255 4.56 -10.26 19.91
N LEU A 256 3.24 -10.48 20.00
CA LEU A 256 2.53 -11.42 19.15
C LEU A 256 2.53 -10.96 17.69
N PHE A 257 2.42 -9.65 17.45
CA PHE A 257 2.54 -9.11 16.10
C PHE A 257 3.91 -9.46 15.49
N ILE A 258 5.01 -9.21 16.21
CA ILE A 258 6.37 -9.55 15.76
C ILE A 258 6.48 -11.05 15.46
N GLU A 259 5.98 -11.91 16.36
CA GLU A 259 5.98 -13.35 16.15
C GLU A 259 5.26 -13.74 14.86
N LYS A 260 4.08 -13.15 14.59
CA LYS A 260 3.31 -13.41 13.37
C LYS A 260 3.98 -12.88 12.11
N VAL A 261 4.74 -11.78 12.18
CA VAL A 261 5.59 -11.33 11.08
C VAL A 261 6.68 -12.36 10.79
N TYR A 262 7.30 -12.94 11.82
CA TYR A 262 8.30 -13.99 11.63
C TYR A 262 7.70 -15.35 11.23
N ASP A 263 6.46 -15.65 11.58
CA ASP A 263 5.73 -16.79 11.00
C ASP A 263 5.51 -16.60 9.48
N LEU A 264 5.32 -15.35 9.03
CA LEU A 264 5.17 -15.01 7.62
C LEU A 264 6.49 -15.01 6.84
N VAL A 265 7.54 -14.40 7.40
CA VAL A 265 8.84 -14.20 6.74
C VAL A 265 9.75 -15.44 6.90
N GLY A 266 9.66 -16.12 8.05
CA GLY A 266 10.53 -17.20 8.48
C GLY A 266 11.26 -16.83 9.78
N LYS A 267 11.18 -17.71 10.79
CA LYS A 267 11.61 -17.42 12.19
C LYS A 267 13.06 -16.96 12.36
N ASN A 268 13.96 -17.40 11.48
CA ASN A 268 15.38 -17.06 11.51
C ASN A 268 15.82 -16.22 10.30
N VAL A 269 14.85 -15.65 9.58
CA VAL A 269 15.11 -14.86 8.37
C VAL A 269 15.29 -13.40 8.74
N LYS A 270 16.37 -12.79 8.24
CA LYS A 270 16.63 -11.36 8.40
C LYS A 270 15.74 -10.58 7.43
N ILE A 271 14.94 -9.65 7.95
CA ILE A 271 14.23 -8.65 7.13
C ILE A 271 15.22 -7.55 6.75
N ASN A 272 15.59 -7.48 5.47
CA ASN A 272 16.61 -6.56 4.95
C ASN A 272 16.15 -5.10 4.95
N ALA A 273 14.88 -4.85 4.68
CA ALA A 273 14.28 -3.51 4.76
C ALA A 273 12.78 -3.57 5.02
N ILE A 274 12.26 -2.56 5.73
CA ILE A 274 10.83 -2.30 5.91
C ILE A 274 10.49 -0.97 5.26
N VAL A 275 9.44 -0.96 4.43
CA VAL A 275 8.97 0.24 3.73
C VAL A 275 7.49 0.48 3.95
N GLY A 276 7.02 1.70 3.67
CA GLY A 276 5.60 1.97 3.48
C GLY A 276 5.17 3.39 3.78
N ASN A 277 3.86 3.61 3.63
CA ASN A 277 3.16 4.82 4.06
C ASN A 277 2.11 4.42 5.11
N PRO A 278 2.49 4.28 6.40
CA PRO A 278 1.60 3.83 7.45
C PRO A 278 0.44 4.82 7.67
N PRO A 279 -0.67 4.38 8.29
CA PRO A 279 -1.74 5.28 8.65
C PRO A 279 -1.23 6.33 9.66
N TYR A 280 -1.62 7.58 9.45
CA TYR A 280 -1.10 8.68 10.25
C TYR A 280 -1.80 8.82 11.60
N GLN A 281 -3.09 8.51 11.68
CA GLN A 281 -3.92 8.73 12.86
C GLN A 281 -4.98 7.63 13.01
N GLU A 282 -5.52 7.48 14.22
CA GLU A 282 -6.63 6.57 14.50
C GLU A 282 -7.84 6.89 13.61
N GLU A 283 -8.57 5.86 13.19
CA GLU A 283 -9.87 6.03 12.54
C GLU A 283 -10.98 6.08 13.59
N GLY A 284 -12.04 6.84 13.32
CA GLY A 284 -13.15 7.01 14.25
C GLY A 284 -13.87 8.35 14.08
N GLU A 285 -14.96 8.50 14.84
CA GLU A 285 -15.88 9.64 14.78
C GLU A 285 -15.34 10.89 15.50
N ASN A 286 -14.31 10.74 16.32
CA ASN A 286 -13.69 11.84 17.04
C ASN A 286 -13.05 12.85 16.08
N THR A 287 -13.34 14.13 16.34
CA THR A 287 -12.78 15.27 15.58
C THR A 287 -11.28 15.45 15.78
N ARG A 288 -10.73 14.95 16.90
CA ARG A 288 -9.31 14.94 17.21
C ARG A 288 -8.81 13.49 17.27
N LYS A 289 -8.14 13.05 16.21
CA LYS A 289 -7.60 11.69 16.08
C LYS A 289 -6.16 11.64 16.60
N ALA A 290 -5.86 10.65 17.44
CA ALA A 290 -4.51 10.47 17.95
C ALA A 290 -3.58 9.98 16.82
N PRO A 291 -2.34 10.49 16.72
CA PRO A 291 -1.39 10.00 15.72
C PRO A 291 -1.01 8.56 16.05
N ILE A 292 -0.84 7.70 15.03
CA ILE A 292 -0.46 6.29 15.22
C ILE A 292 0.77 5.88 14.40
N TYR A 293 1.27 6.73 13.51
CA TYR A 293 2.47 6.43 12.71
C TYR A 293 3.70 6.11 13.58
N HIS A 294 3.80 6.67 14.78
CA HIS A 294 4.86 6.41 15.73
C HIS A 294 4.91 4.94 16.18
N LEU A 295 3.75 4.28 16.30
CA LEU A 295 3.65 2.85 16.61
C LEU A 295 4.23 1.98 15.48
N PHE A 296 4.10 2.43 14.23
CA PHE A 296 4.68 1.75 13.07
C PHE A 296 6.20 1.88 13.03
N TYR A 297 6.76 3.02 13.43
CA TYR A 297 8.21 3.13 13.63
C TYR A 297 8.70 2.16 14.70
N ASP A 298 8.07 2.16 15.88
CA ASP A 298 8.50 1.35 17.01
C ASP A 298 8.49 -0.15 16.70
N ILE A 299 7.47 -0.62 15.99
CA ILE A 299 7.38 -2.03 15.60
C ILE A 299 8.36 -2.37 14.46
N ALA A 300 8.55 -1.46 13.51
CA ALA A 300 9.48 -1.68 12.39
C ALA A 300 10.94 -1.71 12.87
N PHE A 301 11.33 -0.83 13.80
CA PHE A 301 12.67 -0.83 14.38
C PHE A 301 12.99 -2.10 15.17
N LYS A 302 11.97 -2.82 15.67
CA LYS A 302 12.15 -4.13 16.31
C LYS A 302 12.32 -5.28 15.30
N LEU A 303 11.94 -5.07 14.04
CA LEU A 303 11.92 -6.09 13.00
C LEU A 303 13.10 -5.96 12.01
N SER A 304 13.59 -4.75 11.76
CA SER A 304 14.69 -4.50 10.83
C SER A 304 15.55 -3.30 11.22
N SER A 305 16.83 -3.37 10.89
CA SER A 305 17.78 -2.27 11.02
C SER A 305 17.64 -1.20 9.92
N LYS A 306 16.92 -1.50 8.83
CA LYS A 306 16.68 -0.54 7.73
C LYS A 306 15.17 -0.35 7.58
N VAL A 307 14.71 0.83 7.94
CA VAL A 307 13.30 1.19 7.92
C VAL A 307 13.15 2.53 7.24
N THR A 308 12.24 2.63 6.28
CA THR A 308 11.90 3.89 5.63
C THR A 308 10.38 4.05 5.52
N LEU A 309 9.85 5.10 6.14
CA LEU A 309 8.41 5.34 6.22
C LEU A 309 8.11 6.80 5.89
N ILE A 310 7.02 7.04 5.17
CA ILE A 310 6.45 8.37 5.00
C ILE A 310 5.56 8.66 6.22
N THR A 311 5.81 9.75 6.94
CA THR A 311 5.01 10.14 8.12
C THR A 311 4.85 11.67 8.22
N PRO A 312 3.82 12.18 8.92
CA PRO A 312 3.71 13.59 9.26
C PRO A 312 4.86 14.03 10.17
N ALA A 313 5.36 15.24 9.96
CA ALA A 313 6.62 15.69 10.52
C ALA A 313 6.50 16.60 11.77
N ARG A 314 5.30 16.75 12.37
CA ARG A 314 5.11 17.63 13.55
C ARG A 314 6.06 17.30 14.70
N TYR A 315 6.38 16.01 14.90
CA TYR A 315 7.27 15.55 15.96
C TYR A 315 8.70 16.09 15.81
N LEU A 316 9.15 16.44 14.60
CA LEU A 316 10.47 17.04 14.37
C LEU A 316 10.65 18.38 15.09
N PHE A 317 9.54 19.06 15.38
CA PHE A 317 9.51 20.35 16.05
C PHE A 317 9.02 20.26 17.50
N ARG A 318 9.03 19.05 18.09
CA ARG A 318 8.45 18.76 19.43
C ARG A 318 6.98 19.19 19.53
N ALA A 319 6.27 19.14 18.41
CA ALA A 319 4.88 19.53 18.28
C ALA A 319 3.99 18.34 17.92
N GLY A 320 2.68 18.52 18.04
CA GLY A 320 1.70 17.47 17.75
C GLY A 320 1.32 16.68 19.00
N GLN A 321 0.93 15.42 18.79
CA GLN A 321 0.27 14.58 19.81
C GLN A 321 0.94 13.22 19.98
N THR A 322 2.09 12.99 19.34
CA THR A 322 2.92 11.82 19.65
C THR A 322 3.47 11.97 21.08
N PRO A 323 3.74 10.86 21.80
CA PRO A 323 4.26 10.91 23.16
C PRO A 323 5.57 11.72 23.22
N LYS A 324 5.73 12.58 24.25
CA LYS A 324 6.92 13.43 24.39
C LYS A 324 8.20 12.63 24.47
N ASP A 325 8.21 11.57 25.27
CA ASP A 325 9.39 10.71 25.44
C ASP A 325 9.77 10.03 24.13
N TRP A 326 8.79 9.63 23.30
CA TRP A 326 9.03 9.09 21.97
C TRP A 326 9.66 10.13 21.04
N MET A 327 9.20 11.39 21.08
CA MET A 327 9.81 12.46 20.28
C MET A 327 11.27 12.69 20.66
N GLU A 328 11.59 12.79 21.95
CA GLU A 328 12.99 12.95 22.39
C GLU A 328 13.83 11.72 22.02
N GLN A 329 13.28 10.51 22.14
CA GLN A 329 13.97 9.29 21.72
C GLN A 329 14.32 9.31 20.23
N ILE A 330 13.38 9.67 19.35
CA ILE A 330 13.62 9.71 17.90
C ILE A 330 14.60 10.83 17.54
N LEU A 331 14.42 12.02 18.11
CA LEU A 331 15.25 13.19 17.84
C LEU A 331 16.69 13.03 18.34
N SER A 332 16.91 12.22 19.38
CA SER A 332 18.24 11.91 19.91
C SER A 332 18.87 10.65 19.30
N ASN A 333 18.15 9.91 18.46
CA ASN A 333 18.62 8.65 17.90
C ASN A 333 19.67 8.90 16.79
N PRO A 334 20.93 8.47 16.96
CA PRO A 334 21.99 8.69 15.97
C PRO A 334 21.80 7.88 14.67
N HIS A 335 20.92 6.87 14.69
CA HIS A 335 20.58 6.06 13.53
C HIS A 335 19.31 6.55 12.81
N PHE A 336 18.66 7.60 13.30
CA PHE A 336 17.51 8.22 12.64
C PHE A 336 17.95 9.39 11.76
N LYS A 337 17.42 9.48 10.54
CA LYS A 337 17.70 10.57 9.61
C LYS A 337 16.45 10.96 8.84
N VAL A 338 16.18 12.26 8.76
CA VAL A 338 15.19 12.82 7.82
C VAL A 338 15.85 12.91 6.46
N VAL A 339 15.45 12.02 5.53
CA VAL A 339 16.02 11.99 4.17
C VAL A 339 15.43 13.10 3.30
N ARG A 340 14.13 13.35 3.44
CA ARG A 340 13.42 14.41 2.72
C ARG A 340 12.29 14.96 3.59
N PHE A 341 12.09 16.28 3.55
CA PHE A 341 11.04 16.99 4.27
C PHE A 341 10.32 17.92 3.30
N HIS A 342 8.99 17.83 3.24
CA HIS A 342 8.13 18.75 2.50
C HIS A 342 7.26 19.49 3.49
N GLN A 343 7.29 20.82 3.44
CA GLN A 343 6.46 21.64 4.32
C GLN A 343 4.99 21.60 3.91
N LYS A 344 4.71 21.50 2.60
CA LYS A 344 3.36 21.42 2.06
C LYS A 344 3.10 20.01 1.55
N SER A 345 2.10 19.34 2.12
CA SER A 345 1.70 18.00 1.69
C SER A 345 1.27 17.95 0.23
N ALA A 346 0.72 19.05 -0.30
CA ALA A 346 0.28 19.18 -1.69
C ALA A 346 1.41 19.02 -2.72
N GLU A 347 2.69 19.12 -2.33
CA GLU A 347 3.83 18.82 -3.23
C GLU A 347 3.99 17.31 -3.49
N ILE A 348 3.37 16.49 -2.64
CA ILE A 348 3.45 15.03 -2.65
C ILE A 348 2.07 14.40 -2.90
N PHE A 349 1.02 14.99 -2.32
CA PHE A 349 -0.35 14.53 -2.36
C PHE A 349 -1.28 15.69 -2.75
N ASP A 350 -1.55 15.84 -4.05
CA ASP A 350 -2.23 17.02 -4.64
C ASP A 350 -3.54 17.44 -3.97
N ASN A 351 -4.30 16.48 -3.43
CA ASN A 351 -5.67 16.71 -2.96
C ASN A 351 -5.83 16.66 -1.44
N VAL A 352 -4.74 16.62 -0.66
CA VAL A 352 -4.86 16.50 0.79
C VAL A 352 -3.89 17.39 1.55
N ASP A 353 -4.45 18.19 2.46
CA ASP A 353 -3.76 18.86 3.54
C ASP A 353 -3.42 17.88 4.68
N ILE A 354 -2.13 17.54 4.82
CA ILE A 354 -1.61 16.75 5.94
C ILE A 354 -0.99 17.71 6.93
N LYS A 355 -1.65 17.85 8.08
CA LYS A 355 -1.26 18.83 9.10
C LYS A 355 -0.22 18.31 10.06
#